data_AF-W7AQ06-F1
#
_entry.id   AF-W7AQ06-F1
#
_cell.length_a   1.000
_cell.length_b   1.000
_cell.length_c   1.000
_cell.angle_alpha   90.00
_cell.angle_beta   90.00
_cell.angle_gamma   90.00
#
_symmetry.space_group_name_H-M   'P 1'
#
loop_
_entity.id
_entity.type
_entity.pdbx_description
1 polymer ?
#
loop_
_entity_poly.entity_id
_entity_poly.type
_entity_poly.pdbx_seq_one_letter_code
_entity_poly.pdbx_strand_id
1 'polypeptide(L)'
;MKESFKHPRKIDMDLVDAQQARRVLDRLVGYNISPILWKKIKKGLSAGRVQSIALRLIIDREKEINNFKPEEYWTIDGNFKKGRKSFQANFYGVDGKKEKNWKMPRMLKQSWRKLKVKIMK
;
A
#
# COMPACT_ATOMS: atom_id res chain seq x y z
N MET A 1 8.47 16.61 36.92
CA MET A 1 8.44 18.10 37.07
C MET A 1 9.56 18.61 37.98
N LYS A 2 9.62 18.24 39.27
CA LYS A 2 10.62 18.78 40.23
C LYS A 2 12.07 18.70 39.74
N GLU A 3 12.44 17.65 39.01
CA GLU A 3 13.80 17.44 38.49
C GLU A 3 14.20 18.43 37.38
N SER A 4 13.26 18.86 36.53
CA SER A 4 13.55 19.80 35.43
C SER A 4 13.83 21.24 35.92
N PHE A 5 13.38 21.57 37.14
CA PHE A 5 13.69 22.84 37.79
C PHE A 5 15.07 22.83 38.48
N LYS A 6 15.60 21.64 38.81
CA LYS A 6 16.95 21.50 39.37
C LYS A 6 18.04 21.65 38.31
N HIS A 7 17.72 21.35 37.06
CA HIS A 7 18.65 21.40 35.93
C HIS A 7 18.06 22.20 34.76
N PRO A 8 17.89 23.53 34.89
CA PRO A 8 17.42 24.35 33.79
C PRO A 8 18.48 24.36 32.68
N ARG A 9 18.04 24.11 31.45
CA ARG A 9 18.88 24.29 30.25
C ARG A 9 18.66 25.69 29.68
N LYS A 10 19.69 26.23 29.02
CA LYS A 10 19.53 27.42 28.18
C LYS A 10 18.63 27.09 26.98
N ILE A 11 18.01 28.12 26.43
CA ILE A 11 17.31 27.98 25.16
C ILE A 11 18.33 27.57 24.10
N ASP A 12 17.99 26.50 23.41
CA ASP A 12 18.76 25.99 22.30
C ASP A 12 18.34 26.72 21.04
N MET A 13 19.20 27.63 20.59
CA MET A 13 18.91 28.50 19.47
C MET A 13 18.86 27.73 18.15
N ASP A 14 19.58 26.60 18.02
CA ASP A 14 19.53 25.78 16.81
C ASP A 14 18.13 25.18 16.60
N LEU A 15 17.47 24.76 17.68
CA LEU A 15 16.08 24.29 17.63
C LEU A 15 15.09 25.42 17.27
N VAL A 16 15.34 26.63 17.76
CA VAL A 16 14.52 27.81 17.42
C VAL A 16 14.68 28.15 15.94
N ASP A 17 15.91 28.22 15.46
CA ASP A 17 16.23 28.58 14.09
C ASP A 17 15.71 27.52 13.11
N ALA A 18 15.80 26.23 13.46
CA ALA A 18 15.20 25.15 12.67
C ALA A 18 13.67 25.30 12.54
N GLN A 19 12.98 25.69 13.63
CA GLN A 19 11.54 25.92 13.62
C GLN A 19 11.20 27.14 12.76
N GLN A 20 11.96 28.23 12.88
CA GLN A 20 11.78 29.45 12.11
C GLN A 20 12.02 29.19 10.61
N ALA A 21 13.09 28.49 10.26
CA ALA A 21 13.40 28.10 8.89
C ALA A 21 12.25 27.31 8.27
N ARG A 22 11.70 26.33 9.00
CA ARG A 22 10.53 25.57 8.55
C ARG A 22 9.32 26.47 8.32
N ARG A 23 9.04 27.40 9.23
CA ARG A 23 7.91 28.34 9.12
C ARG A 23 8.06 29.28 7.91
N VAL A 24 9.26 29.78 7.67
CA VAL A 24 9.57 30.63 6.50
C VAL A 24 9.42 29.83 5.21
N LEU A 25 9.98 28.61 5.17
CA LEU A 25 9.88 27.73 4.00
C LEU A 25 8.43 27.42 3.64
N ASP A 26 7.61 27.00 4.62
CA ASP A 26 6.22 26.63 4.36
C ASP A 26 5.39 27.87 3.92
N ARG A 27 5.73 29.08 4.39
CA ARG A 27 5.13 30.33 3.92
C ARG A 27 5.51 30.65 2.46
N LEU A 28 6.80 30.54 2.12
CA LEU A 28 7.28 30.79 0.76
C LEU A 28 6.63 29.83 -0.24
N VAL A 29 6.57 28.54 0.09
CA VAL A 29 5.91 27.52 -0.74
C VAL A 29 4.43 27.84 -0.90
N GLY A 30 3.73 28.15 0.19
CA GLY A 30 2.30 28.48 0.15
C GLY A 30 2.00 29.70 -0.71
N TYR A 31 2.73 30.81 -0.52
CA TYR A 31 2.47 32.06 -1.25
C TYR A 31 2.88 32.01 -2.72
N ASN A 32 3.93 31.27 -3.07
CA ASN A 32 4.37 31.20 -4.47
C ASN A 32 3.55 30.21 -5.30
N ILE A 33 3.11 29.09 -4.72
CA ILE A 33 2.44 28.03 -5.50
C ILE A 33 0.91 28.20 -5.51
N SER A 34 0.29 28.71 -4.44
CA SER A 34 -1.18 28.85 -4.39
C SER A 34 -1.78 29.70 -5.53
N PRO A 35 -1.17 30.84 -5.95
CA PRO A 35 -1.67 31.62 -7.10
C PRO A 35 -1.68 30.82 -8.41
N ILE A 36 -0.69 29.93 -8.60
CA ILE A 36 -0.60 29.07 -9.77
C ILE A 36 -1.74 28.05 -9.77
N LEU A 37 -2.05 27.45 -8.61
CA LEU A 37 -3.18 26.52 -8.46
C LEU A 37 -4.52 27.21 -8.72
N TRP A 38 -4.68 28.46 -8.30
CA TRP A 38 -5.91 29.22 -8.57
C TRP A 38 -6.11 29.51 -10.05
N LYS A 39 -5.02 29.82 -10.76
CA LYS A 39 -5.07 30.10 -12.20
C LYS A 39 -5.33 28.84 -13.03
N LYS A 40 -4.77 27.69 -12.63
CA LYS A 40 -4.81 26.46 -13.43
C LYS A 40 -5.90 25.46 -13.03
N ILE A 41 -6.38 25.50 -11.79
CA ILE A 41 -7.29 24.48 -11.24
C ILE A 41 -8.55 25.11 -10.65
N LYS A 42 -8.45 25.73 -9.47
CA LYS A 42 -9.59 26.32 -8.76
C LYS A 42 -9.12 27.33 -7.71
N LYS A 43 -9.83 28.46 -7.61
CA LYS A 43 -9.61 29.43 -6.54
C LYS A 43 -9.83 28.79 -5.16
N GLY A 44 -9.01 29.18 -4.19
CA GLY A 44 -9.09 28.68 -2.81
C GLY A 44 -8.28 27.41 -2.53
N LEU A 45 -7.59 26.84 -3.52
CA LEU A 45 -6.65 25.74 -3.29
C LEU A 45 -5.35 26.24 -2.68
N SER A 46 -4.81 25.49 -1.72
CA SER A 46 -3.50 25.74 -1.14
C SER A 46 -2.50 24.68 -1.60
N ALA A 47 -1.23 25.07 -1.67
CA ALA A 47 -0.12 24.16 -1.86
C ALA A 47 0.66 24.03 -0.55
N GLY A 48 0.98 22.78 -0.18
CA GLY A 48 1.81 22.49 0.98
C GLY A 48 2.93 21.55 0.59
N ARG A 49 4.17 21.88 1.00
CA ARG A 49 5.38 21.12 0.65
C ARG A 49 5.24 19.62 0.91
N VAL A 50 4.69 19.24 2.06
CA VAL A 50 4.48 17.82 2.43
C VAL A 50 3.14 17.27 1.94
N GLN A 51 2.09 18.10 1.96
CA GLN A 51 0.74 17.69 1.56
C GLN A 51 0.69 17.24 0.11
N SER A 52 1.36 17.93 -0.81
CA SER A 52 1.39 17.57 -2.23
C SER A 52 2.08 16.22 -2.48
N ILE A 53 3.13 15.89 -1.74
CA ILE A 53 3.81 14.59 -1.83
C ILE A 53 2.93 13.48 -1.27
N ALA A 54 2.28 13.70 -0.13
CA ALA A 54 1.36 12.73 0.45
C ALA A 54 0.19 12.43 -0.49
N LEU A 55 -0.39 13.47 -1.10
CA LEU A 55 -1.45 13.32 -2.10
C LEU A 55 -0.95 12.55 -3.33
N ARG A 56 0.27 12.81 -3.80
CA ARG A 56 0.87 12.07 -4.92
C ARG A 56 0.99 10.59 -4.61
N LEU A 57 1.45 10.21 -3.41
CA LEU A 57 1.55 8.79 -3.03
C LEU A 57 0.20 8.07 -3.09
N ILE A 58 -0.87 8.74 -2.63
CA ILE A 58 -2.23 8.20 -2.71
C ILE A 58 -2.67 8.04 -4.16
N ILE A 59 -2.48 9.07 -4.99
CA ILE A 59 -2.83 9.04 -6.41
C ILE A 59 -2.05 7.95 -7.15
N ASP A 60 -0.76 7.78 -6.86
CA ASP A 60 0.08 6.77 -7.52
C ASP A 60 -0.39 5.36 -7.13
N ARG A 61 -0.73 5.13 -5.85
CA ARG A 61 -1.34 3.87 -5.41
C ARG A 61 -2.70 3.61 -6.06
N GLU A 62 -3.53 4.64 -6.19
CA GLU A 62 -4.84 4.53 -6.85
C GLU A 62 -4.71 4.20 -8.34
N LYS A 63 -3.70 4.76 -9.03
CA LYS A 63 -3.38 4.38 -10.41
C LYS A 63 -2.94 2.92 -10.51
N GLU A 64 -2.15 2.42 -9.56
CA GLU A 64 -1.78 1.00 -9.53
C GLU A 64 -3.02 0.09 -9.38
N ILE A 65 -3.98 0.48 -8.53
CA ILE A 65 -5.25 -0.25 -8.37
C ILE A 65 -6.06 -0.21 -9.66
N ASN A 66 -6.23 0.96 -10.27
CA ASN A 66 -7.01 1.10 -11.50
C ASN A 66 -6.37 0.36 -12.70
N ASN A 67 -5.04 0.27 -12.72
CA ASN A 67 -4.30 -0.47 -13.74
C ASN A 67 -4.14 -1.96 -13.41
N PHE A 68 -4.59 -2.42 -12.23
CA PHE A 68 -4.51 -3.82 -11.84
C PHE A 68 -5.47 -4.65 -12.69
N LYS A 69 -4.91 -5.59 -13.46
CA LYS A 69 -5.69 -6.57 -14.23
C LYS A 69 -5.75 -7.88 -13.42
N PRO A 70 -6.90 -8.24 -12.82
CA PRO A 70 -6.99 -9.45 -12.03
C PRO A 70 -6.81 -10.68 -12.91
N GLU A 71 -5.98 -11.61 -12.47
CA GLU A 71 -5.79 -12.90 -13.11
C GLU A 71 -6.40 -14.01 -12.27
N GLU A 72 -7.18 -14.88 -12.90
CA GLU A 72 -7.71 -16.08 -12.25
C GLU A 72 -6.59 -17.10 -12.02
N TYR A 73 -6.42 -17.55 -10.78
CA TYR A 73 -5.49 -18.61 -10.40
C TYR A 73 -6.16 -19.54 -9.38
N TRP A 74 -5.62 -20.76 -9.27
CA TRP A 74 -6.12 -21.79 -8.35
C TRP A 74 -5.00 -22.22 -7.42
N THR A 75 -5.34 -22.47 -6.15
CA THR A 75 -4.47 -23.13 -5.17
C THR A 75 -4.90 -24.59 -5.02
N ILE A 76 -3.96 -25.47 -4.70
CA ILE A 76 -4.24 -26.86 -4.35
C ILE A 76 -3.67 -27.08 -2.96
N ASP A 77 -4.56 -27.27 -2.00
CA ASP A 77 -4.22 -27.51 -0.61
C ASP A 77 -4.25 -29.02 -0.34
N GLY A 78 -3.19 -29.54 0.25
CA GLY A 78 -3.06 -30.95 0.61
C GLY A 78 -2.97 -31.14 2.12
N ASN A 79 -3.79 -32.04 2.65
CA ASN A 79 -3.67 -32.51 4.03
C ASN A 79 -2.82 -33.78 4.04
N PHE A 80 -1.70 -33.75 4.76
CA PHE A 80 -0.74 -34.84 4.85
C PHE A 80 -0.64 -35.34 6.29
N LYS A 81 -0.14 -36.57 6.44
CA LYS A 81 0.07 -37.18 7.75
C LYS A 81 1.41 -37.90 7.76
N LYS A 82 2.24 -37.63 8.78
CA LYS A 82 3.47 -38.36 9.07
C LYS A 82 3.38 -38.94 10.48
N GLY A 83 3.19 -40.26 10.57
CA GLY A 83 2.90 -40.94 11.83
C GLY A 83 1.57 -40.46 12.43
N ARG A 84 1.61 -39.90 13.65
CA ARG A 84 0.42 -39.33 14.31
C ARG A 84 0.20 -37.84 14.01
N LYS A 85 1.15 -37.15 13.36
CA LYS A 85 1.06 -35.71 13.10
C LYS A 85 0.47 -35.45 11.71
N SER A 86 -0.63 -34.72 11.65
CA SER A 86 -1.15 -34.13 10.42
C SER A 86 -0.53 -32.76 10.18
N PHE A 87 -0.35 -32.40 8.91
CA PHE A 87 0.11 -31.08 8.50
C PHE A 87 -0.47 -30.72 7.12
N GLN A 88 -0.55 -29.44 6.83
CA GLN A 88 -0.99 -28.93 5.53
C GLN A 88 0.22 -28.55 4.69
N ALA A 89 0.13 -28.79 3.38
CA ALA A 89 1.07 -28.22 2.42
C ALA A 89 0.33 -27.78 1.17
N ASN A 90 0.77 -26.67 0.60
CA ASN A 90 0.21 -26.10 -0.62
C ASN A 90 1.05 -26.56 -1.81
N PHE A 91 0.38 -26.82 -2.93
CA PHE A 91 1.06 -27.15 -4.17
C PHE A 91 1.98 -26.00 -4.62
N TYR A 92 3.22 -26.37 -4.94
CA TYR A 92 4.25 -25.42 -5.37
C TYR A 92 4.41 -25.39 -6.90
N GLY A 93 4.37 -26.55 -7.55
CA GLY A 93 4.58 -26.69 -9.00
C GLY A 93 5.08 -28.08 -9.39
N VAL A 94 5.31 -28.29 -10.68
CA VAL A 94 5.81 -29.56 -11.26
C VAL A 94 7.28 -29.39 -11.65
N ASP A 95 8.08 -30.47 -11.57
CA ASP A 95 9.50 -30.48 -11.95
C ASP A 95 10.35 -29.41 -11.25
N GLY A 96 10.01 -29.09 -10.00
CA GLY A 96 10.72 -28.10 -9.18
C GLY A 96 10.52 -26.64 -9.59
N LYS A 97 9.72 -26.35 -10.64
CA LYS A 97 9.42 -24.98 -11.07
C LYS A 97 8.16 -24.48 -10.35
N LYS A 98 8.26 -23.32 -9.71
CA LYS A 98 7.12 -22.68 -9.03
C LYS A 98 6.07 -22.25 -10.06
N GLU A 99 4.87 -22.79 -9.96
CA GLU A 99 3.75 -22.33 -10.77
C GLU A 99 3.07 -21.14 -10.09
N LYS A 100 3.40 -19.92 -10.50
CA LYS A 100 2.85 -18.70 -9.85
C LYS A 100 1.34 -18.54 -10.09
N ASN A 101 0.84 -18.93 -11.26
CA ASN A 101 -0.55 -18.74 -11.68
C ASN A 101 -1.09 -20.05 -12.28
N TRP A 102 -1.18 -21.13 -11.48
CA TRP A 102 -1.71 -22.41 -11.97
C TRP A 102 -3.14 -22.22 -12.47
N LYS A 103 -3.32 -22.32 -13.79
CA LYS A 103 -4.61 -22.28 -14.46
C LYS A 103 -5.16 -23.69 -14.51
N MET A 104 -6.43 -23.84 -14.15
CA MET A 104 -7.06 -25.16 -14.11
C MET A 104 -6.97 -25.84 -15.49
N PRO A 105 -6.37 -27.05 -15.59
CA PRO A 105 -6.28 -27.80 -16.83
C PRO A 105 -7.64 -27.96 -17.51
N ARG A 106 -7.65 -27.92 -18.85
CA ARG A 106 -8.87 -27.94 -19.68
C ARG A 106 -9.79 -29.13 -19.34
N MET A 107 -9.22 -30.27 -18.98
CA MET A 107 -9.93 -31.48 -18.55
C MET A 107 -10.67 -31.31 -17.21
N LEU A 108 -10.02 -30.68 -16.22
CA LEU A 108 -10.65 -30.39 -14.93
C LEU A 108 -11.76 -29.34 -15.10
N LYS A 109 -11.59 -28.36 -15.99
CA LYS A 109 -12.63 -27.35 -16.30
C LYS A 109 -13.96 -27.96 -16.76
N GLN A 110 -13.91 -29.08 -17.49
CA GLN A 110 -15.09 -29.78 -17.99
C GLN A 110 -15.80 -30.59 -16.88
N SER A 111 -15.02 -31.26 -16.02
CA SER A 111 -15.54 -32.00 -14.86
C SER A 111 -16.14 -31.05 -13.81
N TRP A 112 -15.46 -29.94 -13.51
CA TRP A 112 -15.94 -28.90 -12.60
C TRP A 112 -17.24 -28.24 -13.08
N ARG A 113 -17.40 -27.97 -14.39
CA ARG A 113 -18.68 -27.48 -14.94
C ARG A 113 -19.84 -28.44 -14.67
N LYS A 114 -19.61 -29.75 -14.84
CA LYS A 114 -20.63 -30.78 -14.56
C LYS A 114 -20.97 -30.87 -13.08
N LEU A 115 -19.97 -30.76 -12.20
CA LEU A 115 -20.17 -30.77 -10.74
C LEU A 115 -20.95 -29.54 -10.26
N LYS A 116 -20.61 -28.35 -10.76
CA LYS A 116 -21.27 -27.08 -10.39
C LYS A 116 -22.76 -27.09 -10.73
N VAL A 117 -23.14 -27.65 -11.88
CA VAL A 117 -24.55 -27.81 -12.30
C VAL A 117 -25.29 -28.83 -11.43
N LYS A 118 -24.60 -29.83 -10.89
CA LYS A 118 -25.20 -30.87 -10.02
C LYS A 118 -25.40 -30.42 -8.58
N ILE A 119 -24.57 -29.48 -8.09
CA ILE A 119 -24.68 -28.91 -6.73
C ILE A 119 -25.72 -27.79 -6.66
N MET A 120 -26.03 -27.12 -7.78
CA MET A 120 -27.03 -26.05 -7.86
C MET A 120 -28.45 -26.53 -8.22
N LYS A 121 -28.70 -27.84 -8.21
CA LYS A 121 -30.03 -28.46 -8.33
C LYS A 121 -30.35 -29.17 -7.02
#